data_AF-A0AAE0SSA3-F1
#
_entry.id   AF-A0AAE0SSA3-F1
#
_cell.length_a   1.000
_cell.length_b   1.000
_cell.length_c   1.000
_cell.angle_alpha   90.00
_cell.angle_beta   90.00
_cell.angle_gamma   90.00
#
_symmetry.space_group_name_H-M   'P 1'
#
loop_
_entity.id
_entity.type
_entity.pdbx_description
1 polymer ?
#
loop_
_entity_poly.entity_id
_entity_poly.type
_entity_poly.pdbx_seq_one_letter_code
_entity_poly.pdbx_strand_id
1 'polypeptide(L)'
;MRQLLESINRINHAQSMGQKHFESHIFFDGGVNKDSSPTDFALQLIGLFSTTLGVDIDRCSKTRTPYGVSLAWKLKADLGHSGMTVRVHLKDNFKV
;
A
#
# COMPACT_ATOMS: atom_id res chain seq x y z
N MET A 1 -6.59 1.90 11.24
CA MET A 1 -5.73 1.55 10.08
C MET A 1 -5.21 0.11 10.16
N ARG A 2 -4.64 -0.34 11.29
CA ARG A 2 -4.13 -1.71 11.47
C ARG A 2 -5.09 -2.84 11.03
N GLN A 3 -6.33 -2.85 11.52
CA GLN A 3 -7.31 -3.91 11.18
C GLN A 3 -7.58 -4.03 9.67
N LEU A 4 -7.57 -2.91 8.93
CA LEU A 4 -7.71 -2.91 7.48
C LEU A 4 -6.54 -3.63 6.83
N LEU A 5 -5.30 -3.31 7.24
CA LEU A 5 -4.09 -3.92 6.69
C LEU A 5 -4.02 -5.42 7.04
N GLU A 6 -4.42 -5.80 8.24
CA GLU A 6 -4.51 -7.22 8.62
C GLU A 6 -5.54 -7.97 7.77
N SER A 7 -6.67 -7.33 7.46
CA SER A 7 -7.68 -7.89 6.56
C SER A 7 -7.16 -8.06 5.14
N ILE A 8 -6.44 -7.06 4.62
CA ILE A 8 -5.73 -7.13 3.33
C ILE A 8 -4.75 -8.30 3.31
N ASN A 9 -3.99 -8.49 4.39
CA ASN A 9 -3.04 -9.61 4.47
C ASN A 9 -3.76 -10.97 4.49
N ARG A 10 -4.88 -11.10 5.21
CA ARG A 10 -5.69 -12.33 5.20
C ARG A 10 -6.22 -12.66 3.80
N ILE A 11 -6.66 -11.65 3.05
CA ILE A 11 -7.07 -11.82 1.64
C ILE A 11 -5.89 -12.28 0.78
N ASN A 12 -4.71 -11.70 0.97
CA ASN A 12 -3.49 -12.11 0.27
C ASN A 12 -3.15 -13.59 0.52
N HIS A 13 -3.25 -14.08 1.77
CA HIS A 13 -3.04 -15.50 2.07
C HIS A 13 -4.14 -16.38 1.47
N ALA A 14 -5.40 -15.97 1.57
CA ALA A 14 -6.52 -16.72 1.01
C ALA A 14 -6.46 -16.84 -0.53
N GLN A 15 -5.82 -15.89 -1.21
CA GLN A 15 -5.60 -15.95 -2.66
C GLN A 15 -4.85 -17.21 -3.09
N SER A 16 -3.92 -17.72 -2.27
CA SER A 16 -3.15 -18.93 -2.58
C SER A 16 -4.03 -20.16 -2.83
N MET A 17 -5.25 -20.17 -2.29
CA MET A 17 -6.21 -21.27 -2.45
C MET A 17 -7.06 -21.16 -3.73
N GLY A 18 -6.84 -20.13 -4.56
CA GLY A 18 -7.63 -19.88 -5.77
C GLY A 18 -6.78 -19.46 -6.98
N GLN A 19 -7.43 -19.43 -8.15
CA GLN A 19 -6.80 -18.98 -9.41
C GLN A 19 -7.03 -17.48 -9.70
N LYS A 20 -7.59 -16.73 -8.75
CA LYS A 20 -7.90 -15.31 -8.94
C LYS A 20 -6.71 -14.45 -8.54
N HIS A 21 -6.50 -13.37 -9.28
CA HIS A 21 -5.55 -12.33 -8.93
C HIS A 21 -6.28 -11.20 -8.22
N PHE A 22 -5.85 -10.86 -7.00
CA PHE A 22 -6.33 -9.69 -6.28
C PHE A 22 -5.27 -8.59 -6.29
N GLU A 23 -5.76 -7.36 -6.21
CA GLU A 23 -4.97 -6.15 -5.97
C GLU A 23 -5.71 -5.30 -4.93
N SER A 24 -4.95 -4.60 -4.09
CA SER A 24 -5.48 -3.68 -3.09
C SER A 24 -5.02 -2.26 -3.39
N HIS A 25 -5.97 -1.33 -3.42
CA HIS A 25 -5.75 0.09 -3.68
C HIS A 25 -6.28 0.91 -2.50
N ILE A 26 -5.40 1.64 -1.84
CA ILE A 26 -5.73 2.56 -0.75
C ILE A 26 -5.59 3.98 -1.29
N PHE A 27 -6.66 4.77 -1.25
CA PHE A 27 -6.61 6.19 -1.59
C PHE A 27 -6.54 6.99 -0.29
N PHE A 28 -5.49 7.79 -0.16
CA PHE A 28 -5.24 8.60 1.02
C PHE A 28 -5.28 10.08 0.62
N ASP A 29 -6.41 10.72 0.92
CA ASP A 29 -6.59 12.15 0.70
C ASP A 29 -5.68 12.94 1.66
N GLY A 30 -5.03 14.00 1.16
CA GLY A 30 -4.03 14.75 1.92
C GLY A 30 -2.82 13.89 2.31
N GLY A 31 -2.46 12.93 1.45
CA GLY A 31 -1.36 12.00 1.68
C GLY A 31 0.02 12.63 1.46
N VAL A 32 0.09 13.74 0.71
CA VAL A 32 1.32 14.52 0.53
C VAL A 32 1.07 16.02 0.73
N ASN A 33 2.12 16.72 1.13
CA ASN A 33 2.21 18.18 1.17
C ASN A 33 2.52 18.77 -0.22
N LYS A 34 2.51 20.10 -0.35
CA LYS A 34 2.79 20.84 -1.61
C LYS A 34 4.14 20.50 -2.25
N ASP A 35 5.12 20.14 -1.43
CA ASP A 35 6.47 19.73 -1.86
C ASP A 35 6.55 18.24 -2.25
N SER A 36 5.41 17.53 -2.29
CA SER A 36 5.31 16.09 -2.51
C SER A 36 5.88 15.22 -1.37
N SER A 37 6.16 15.79 -0.19
CA SER A 37 6.53 15.02 0.99
C SER A 37 5.30 14.34 1.61
N PRO A 38 5.39 13.08 2.09
CA PRO A 38 4.29 12.44 2.80
C PRO A 38 3.91 13.20 4.08
N THR A 39 2.62 13.25 4.39
CA THR A 39 2.13 13.80 5.67
C THR A 39 2.36 12.85 6.84
N ASP A 40 2.33 13.35 8.08
CA ASP A 40 2.51 12.51 9.28
C ASP A 40 1.49 11.36 9.34
N PHE A 41 0.25 11.61 8.92
CA PHE A 41 -0.78 10.56 8.86
C PHE A 41 -0.48 9.50 7.78
N ALA A 42 0.04 9.93 6.62
CA ALA A 42 0.50 8.99 5.60
C ALA A 42 1.68 8.16 6.11
N LEU A 43 2.63 8.78 6.82
CA LEU A 43 3.76 8.08 7.44
C LEU A 43 3.31 7.11 8.53
N GLN A 44 2.31 7.47 9.34
CA GLN A 44 1.72 6.56 10.33
C GLN A 44 1.06 5.34 9.66
N LEU A 45 0.35 5.53 8.54
CA LEU A 45 -0.21 4.41 7.78
C LEU A 45 0.89 3.51 7.24
N ILE A 46 1.89 4.08 6.55
CA ILE A 46 2.98 3.33 5.92
C ILE A 46 3.83 2.62 6.99
N GLY A 47 4.06 3.25 8.14
CA GLY A 47 4.81 2.67 9.25
C GLY A 47 4.18 1.38 9.81
N LEU A 48 2.88 1.16 9.61
CA LEU A 48 2.22 -0.09 10.02
C LEU A 48 2.53 -1.26 9.08
N PHE A 49 2.89 -1.00 7.82
CA PHE A 49 2.98 -2.01 6.76
C PHE A 49 3.99 -3.11 7.09
N SER A 50 5.11 -2.76 7.71
CA SER A 50 6.11 -3.75 8.14
C SER A 50 5.53 -4.76 9.13
N THR A 51 4.76 -4.29 10.11
CA THR A 51 4.18 -5.14 11.17
C THR A 51 2.90 -5.85 10.76
N THR A 52 2.15 -5.35 9.77
CA THR A 52 0.84 -5.92 9.39
C THR A 52 0.86 -6.69 8.08
N LEU A 53 1.66 -6.25 7.11
CA LEU A 53 1.76 -6.85 5.76
C LEU A 53 3.09 -7.60 5.55
N GLY A 54 4.03 -7.48 6.48
CA GLY A 54 5.33 -8.17 6.39
C GLY A 54 6.21 -7.67 5.24
N VAL A 55 6.01 -6.43 4.79
CA VAL A 55 6.79 -5.81 3.71
C VAL A 55 7.88 -4.90 4.27
N ASP A 56 8.99 -4.81 3.53
CA ASP A 56 10.00 -3.79 3.76
C ASP A 56 9.52 -2.47 3.14
N ILE A 57 9.45 -1.43 3.96
CA ILE A 57 8.93 -0.10 3.57
C ILE A 57 9.82 0.56 2.51
N ASP A 58 11.13 0.28 2.53
CA ASP A 58 12.09 0.88 1.60
C ASP A 58 12.05 0.18 0.24
N ARG A 59 11.60 -1.08 0.20
CA ARG A 59 11.43 -1.87 -1.02
C ARG A 59 10.05 -1.68 -1.65
N CYS A 60 9.75 -0.45 -2.03
CA CYS A 60 8.53 -0.09 -2.75
C CYS A 60 8.81 0.54 -4.11
N SER A 61 7.89 0.31 -5.05
CA SER A 61 7.86 1.07 -6.30
C SER A 61 7.21 2.43 -6.04
N LYS A 62 7.91 3.51 -6.39
CA LYS A 62 7.45 4.89 -6.20
C LYS A 62 7.16 5.51 -7.56
N THR A 63 5.94 5.98 -7.76
CA THR A 63 5.53 6.68 -8.98
C THR A 63 4.98 8.03 -8.62
N ARG A 64 5.63 9.10 -9.11
CA ARG A 64 5.09 10.45 -9.00
C ARG A 64 4.03 10.65 -10.06
N THR A 65 2.89 11.21 -9.69
CA THR A 65 1.80 11.56 -10.60
C THR A 65 1.57 13.06 -10.57
N PRO A 66 0.81 13.64 -11.53
CA PRO A 66 0.42 15.04 -11.46
C PRO A 66 -0.31 15.41 -10.16
N TYR A 67 -1.02 14.44 -9.55
CA TYR A 67 -1.91 14.63 -8.41
C TYR A 67 -1.37 14.09 -7.08
N GLY A 68 -0.10 13.69 -7.02
CA GLY A 68 0.51 13.17 -5.79
C GLY A 68 1.56 12.08 -6.03
N VAL A 69 1.59 11.09 -5.15
CA VAL A 69 2.58 9.99 -5.17
C VAL A 69 1.86 8.65 -4.98
N SER A 70 2.23 7.65 -5.79
CA SER A 70 1.78 6.28 -5.63
C SER A 70 2.93 5.41 -5.14
N LEU A 71 2.67 4.60 -4.11
CA LEU A 71 3.61 3.64 -3.53
C LEU A 71 3.03 2.24 -3.70
N ALA A 72 3.82 1.29 -4.19
CA ALA A 72 3.35 -0.08 -4.39
C ALA A 72 4.32 -1.12 -3.84
N TRP A 73 3.77 -2.14 -3.19
CA TRP A 73 4.49 -3.29 -2.67
C TRP A 73 3.88 -4.58 -3.22
N LYS A 74 4.75 -5.55 -3.49
CA LYS A 74 4.33 -6.92 -3.76
C LYS A 74 4.34 -7.69 -2.45
N LEU A 75 3.19 -8.18 -2.02
CA LEU A 75 3.08 -9.00 -0.81
C LEU A 75 3.68 -10.38 -1.06
N LYS A 76 4.17 -11.00 0.00
CA LYS A 76 4.55 -12.41 0.00
C LYS A 76 3.29 -13.24 0.23
N ALA A 77 3.05 -14.25 -0.61
CA ALA A 77 2.05 -15.28 -0.33
C ALA A 77 2.77 -16.57 0.08
N ASP A 78 1.98 -17.54 0.53
CA ASP A 78 2.48 -18.85 0.96
C ASP A 78 3.17 -19.60 -0.20
N LEU A 79 4.08 -20.50 0.18
CA LEU A 79 5.09 -21.18 -0.63
C LEU A 79 4.74 -21.35 -2.12
N GLY A 80 5.40 -20.56 -2.97
CA GLY A 80 5.37 -20.72 -4.43
C GLY A 80 4.41 -19.79 -5.18
N HIS A 81 3.53 -19.06 -4.49
CA HIS A 81 2.55 -18.18 -5.13
C HIS A 81 3.00 -16.71 -5.16
N SER A 82 2.71 -16.04 -6.28
CA SER A 82 2.85 -14.59 -6.39
C SER A 82 1.75 -13.91 -5.56
N GLY A 83 2.15 -13.16 -4.52
CA GLY A 83 1.19 -12.50 -3.65
C GLY A 83 0.49 -11.30 -4.29
N MET A 84 -0.47 -10.72 -3.57
CA MET A 84 -1.21 -9.55 -4.00
C MET A 84 -0.30 -8.31 -4.10
N THR A 85 -0.62 -7.39 -5.01
CA THR A 85 -0.02 -6.05 -5.01
C THR A 85 -0.86 -5.13 -4.12
N VAL A 86 -0.22 -4.44 -3.18
CA VAL A 86 -0.85 -3.37 -2.39
C VAL A 86 -0.30 -2.04 -2.89
N ARG A 87 -1.20 -1.13 -3.27
CA ARG A 87 -0.87 0.20 -3.76
C ARG A 87 -1.54 1.27 -2.90
N VAL A 88 -0.76 2.26 -2.47
CA VAL A 88 -1.23 3.43 -1.74
C VAL A 88 -1.08 4.65 -2.64
N HIS A 89 -2.18 5.35 -2.86
CA HIS A 89 -2.22 6.62 -3.60
C HIS A 89 -2.29 7.76 -2.59
N LEU A 90 -1.16 8.45 -2.40
CA LEU A 90 -1.05 9.63 -1.58
C LEU A 90 -1.42 10.85 -2.42
N LYS A 91 -2.60 11.42 -2.20
CA LYS A 91 -3.13 12.53 -3.00
C LYS A 91 -2.65 13.88 -2.46
N ASP A 92 -2.35 14.78 -3.39
CA ASP A 92 -2.06 16.19 -3.13
C ASP A 92 -3.36 17.00 -3.23
N ASN A 93 -3.93 17.37 -2.08
CA ASN A 93 -5.18 18.13 -2.02
C ASN A 93 -5.03 19.60 -2.43
N PHE A 94 -3.83 20.07 -2.77
CA PHE A 94 -3.66 21.39 -3.38
C PHE A 94 -3.78 21.36 -4.90
N LYS A 95 -3.85 20.16 -5.51
CA LYS A 95 -3.96 19.97 -6.96
C LYS A 95 -5.31 19.40 -7.39
N VAL A 96 -6.14 18.97 -6.43
CA VAL A 96 -7.52 18.51 -6.60
C VAL A 96 -8.33 18.94 -5.39
#